data_AF-A0A962G6K1-F1
#
_entry.id   AF-A0A962G6K1-F1
#
_cell.length_a   1.000
_cell.length_b   1.000
_cell.length_c   1.000
_cell.angle_alpha   90.00
_cell.angle_beta   90.00
_cell.angle_gamma   90.00
#
_symmetry.space_group_name_H-M   'P 1'
#
loop_
_entity.id
_entity.type
_entity.pdbx_description
1 polymer ?
#
loop_
_entity_poly.entity_id
_entity_poly.type
_entity_poly.pdbx_seq_one_letter_code
_entity_poly.pdbx_strand_id
1 'polypeptide(L)' 'LPDFISTRGGIPLRPGDGIIHSWLNRMLLPDTVGTGGDSHTRFPIGISFPAGSGLVAFAAATGVMPLDMPESVLVRFK' A
#
# COMPACT_ATOMS: atom_id res chain seq x y z
N LEU A 1 12.11 3.46 -14.83
CA LEU A 1 11.15 2.95 -13.83
C LEU A 1 9.71 3.38 -14.13
N PRO A 2 9.40 4.67 -14.39
CA PRO A 2 8.02 5.08 -14.70
C PRO A 2 7.36 4.26 -15.81
N ASP A 3 8.03 4.07 -16.95
CA ASP A 3 7.50 3.29 -18.08
C ASP A 3 7.22 1.83 -17.72
N PHE A 4 8.06 1.21 -16.88
CA PHE A 4 7.85 -0.16 -16.43
C PHE A 4 6.56 -0.32 -15.62
N ILE A 5 6.22 0.68 -14.80
CA ILE A 5 5.00 0.70 -14.00
C ILE A 5 3.78 1.04 -14.87
N SER A 6 3.87 2.07 -15.71
CA SER A 6 2.77 2.50 -16.59
C SER A 6 2.35 1.39 -17.56
N THR A 7 3.31 0.64 -18.13
CA THR A 7 3.02 -0.48 -19.05
C THR A 7 2.32 -1.66 -18.38
N ARG A 8 2.25 -1.68 -17.05
CA ARG A 8 1.53 -2.68 -16.24
C ARG A 8 0.26 -2.12 -15.60
N GLY A 9 -0.20 -0.96 -16.05
CA GLY A 9 -1.41 -0.29 -15.54
C GLY A 9 -1.23 0.41 -14.20
N GLY A 10 0.00 0.52 -13.70
CA GLY A 10 0.30 1.29 -12.48
C GLY A 10 0.42 2.78 -12.74
N ILE A 11 0.44 3.57 -11.66
CA ILE A 11 0.53 5.04 -11.70
C ILE A 11 1.89 5.47 -11.13
N PRO A 12 2.86 5.90 -11.96
CA PRO A 12 4.11 6.46 -11.45
C PRO A 12 3.98 7.95 -11.12
N LEU A 13 4.42 8.34 -9.93
CA LEU A 13 4.69 9.75 -9.61
C LEU A 13 5.95 10.24 -10.31
N ARG A 14 6.13 11.56 -10.38
CA ARG A 14 7.29 12.23 -10.96
C ARG A 14 8.25 12.71 -9.86
N PRO A 15 9.57 12.77 -10.15
CA PRO A 15 10.50 13.45 -9.26
C PRO A 15 10.04 14.89 -8.98
N GLY A 16 9.97 15.27 -7.71
CA GLY A 16 9.43 16.57 -7.27
C GLY A 16 7.99 16.53 -6.75
N ASP A 17 7.22 15.47 -7.00
CA ASP A 17 5.83 15.36 -6.51
C ASP A 17 5.74 15.15 -4.98
N GLY A 18 6.85 14.74 -4.35
CA GLY A 18 6.96 14.61 -2.90
C GLY A 18 6.79 13.18 -2.38
N ILE A 19 6.23 13.06 -1.17
CA ILE A 19 6.18 11.81 -0.38
C ILE A 19 5.03 10.92 -0.85
N ILE A 20 5.31 9.62 -1.01
CA ILE A 20 4.35 8.62 -1.50
C ILE A 20 3.02 8.61 -0.73
N HIS A 21 3.05 8.61 0.60
CA HIS A 21 1.84 8.48 1.43
C HIS A 21 0.91 9.69 1.32
N SER A 22 1.46 10.87 1.03
CA SER A 22 0.64 12.04 0.71
C SER A 22 -0.23 11.77 -0.51
N TRP A 23 0.31 11.15 -1.55
CA TRP A 23 -0.43 10.84 -2.77
C TRP A 23 -1.30 9.59 -2.64
N LEU A 24 -0.72 8.49 -2.17
CA LEU A 24 -1.39 7.20 -2.06
C LEU A 24 -2.64 7.27 -1.18
N ASN A 25 -2.59 7.99 -0.06
CA ASN A 25 -3.75 8.10 0.85
C ASN A 25 -4.96 8.78 0.20
N ARG A 26 -4.77 9.52 -0.90
CA ARG A 26 -5.85 10.16 -1.67
C ARG A 26 -6.45 9.24 -2.75
N MET A 27 -5.86 8.06 -2.95
CA MET A 27 -6.27 7.07 -3.95
C MET A 27 -6.93 5.83 -3.30
N LEU A 28 -7.12 5.84 -1.98
CA LEU A 28 -7.69 4.73 -1.24
C LEU A 28 -9.21 4.70 -1.34
N LEU A 29 -9.78 3.49 -1.33
CA LEU A 29 -11.20 3.27 -1.14
C LEU A 29 -11.46 2.85 0.31
N PRO A 30 -12.51 3.38 0.98
CA PRO A 30 -12.88 2.95 2.33
C PRO A 30 -13.07 1.44 2.43
N ASP A 31 -12.75 0.88 3.60
CA ASP A 31 -12.97 -0.53 3.96
C ASP A 31 -12.31 -1.56 3.01
N THR A 32 -11.27 -1.15 2.28
CA THR A 32 -10.44 -2.04 1.47
C THR A 32 -9.11 -2.38 2.15
N VAL A 33 -8.49 -3.47 1.68
CA VAL A 33 -7.19 -3.96 2.18
C VAL A 33 -6.12 -3.71 1.12
N GLY A 34 -4.92 -3.32 1.54
CA GLY A 34 -3.77 -3.21 0.64
C GLY A 34 -2.43 -3.48 1.28
N THR A 35 -1.36 -3.29 0.50
CA THR A 35 0.04 -3.44 0.93
C THR A 35 0.92 -2.41 0.23
N GLY A 36 2.17 -2.30 0.66
CA GLY A 36 3.16 -1.44 0.03
C GLY A 36 4.58 -1.80 0.45
N GLY A 37 5.54 -1.45 -0.42
CA GLY A 37 6.97 -1.72 -0.24
C GLY A 37 7.68 -0.74 0.69
N ASP A 38 6.92 -0.03 1.53
CA ASP A 38 7.40 0.91 2.53
C ASP A 38 6.75 0.59 3.87
N SER A 39 7.53 0.58 4.96
CA SER A 39 7.06 0.18 6.30
C SER A 39 6.03 1.15 6.92
N HIS A 40 5.93 2.36 6.37
CA HIS A 40 4.93 3.35 6.75
C HIS A 40 3.72 3.37 5.80
N THR A 41 3.56 2.35 4.95
CA THR A 41 2.29 2.11 4.25
C THR A 41 1.22 1.73 5.29
N ARG A 42 0.66 2.75 5.95
CA ARG A 42 -0.34 2.65 7.03
C ARG A 42 -1.52 3.52 6.64
N PHE A 43 -2.49 2.88 5.98
CA PHE A 43 -3.63 3.58 5.42
C PHE A 43 -4.45 4.28 6.52
N PRO A 44 -4.85 5.55 6.32
CA PRO A 44 -5.73 6.26 7.25
C PRO A 44 -7.19 5.83 7.13
N ILE A 45 -7.57 5.19 6.02
CA ILE A 45 -8.90 4.59 5.77
C ILE A 45 -8.71 3.19 5.18
N GLY A 46 -9.51 2.22 5.61
CA GLY A 46 -9.24 0.80 5.33
C GLY A 46 -8.09 0.26 6.19
N ILE A 47 -7.37 -0.76 5.70
CA ILE A 47 -6.23 -1.35 6.43
C ILE A 47 -5.12 -1.78 5.46
N SER A 48 -3.87 -1.67 5.91
CA SER A 48 -2.72 -2.10 5.13
C SER A 48 -1.74 -2.96 5.93
N PHE A 49 -1.10 -3.90 5.25
CA PHE A 49 -0.03 -4.74 5.80
C PHE A 49 1.24 -4.54 4.96
N PRO A 50 2.20 -3.70 5.40
CA PRO A 50 3.46 -3.49 4.69
C PRO A 50 4.24 -4.79 4.50
N ALA A 51 4.95 -4.90 3.38
CA ALA A 51 5.74 -6.09 3.10
C ALA A 51 7.02 -5.79 2.32
N GLY A 52 7.94 -6.76 2.30
CA GLY A 52 9.13 -6.70 1.46
C GLY A 52 8.80 -6.79 -0.03
N SER A 53 9.78 -6.44 -0.87
CA SER A 53 9.61 -6.33 -2.34
C SER A 53 9.07 -7.59 -3.01
N GLY A 54 9.44 -8.78 -2.54
CA GLY A 54 8.94 -10.05 -3.09
C GLY A 54 7.42 -10.21 -2.93
N LEU A 55 6.89 -9.94 -1.73
CA LEU A 55 5.46 -10.08 -1.45
C LEU A 55 4.65 -8.96 -2.11
N VAL A 56 5.21 -7.75 -2.20
CA VAL A 56 4.60 -6.63 -2.92
C VAL A 56 4.52 -6.93 -4.42
N ALA A 57 5.58 -7.51 -5.01
CA ALA A 57 5.55 -7.93 -6.41
C ALA A 57 4.49 -9.01 -6.66
N PHE A 58 4.38 -9.97 -5.75
CA PHE A 58 3.33 -11.00 -5.80
C PHE A 58 1.92 -10.38 -5.73
N ALA A 59 1.69 -9.47 -4.77
CA ALA A 59 0.39 -8.82 -4.60
C ALA A 59 0.00 -7.94 -5.79
N ALA A 60 0.95 -7.18 -6.34
CA ALA A 60 0.72 -6.37 -7.53
C ALA A 60 0.43 -7.22 -8.79
N ALA A 61 1.05 -8.40 -8.90
CA ALA A 61 0.86 -9.30 -10.04
C ALA A 61 -0.43 -10.12 -9.98
N THR A 62 -0.88 -10.49 -8.78
CA THR A 62 -1.99 -11.45 -8.58
C THR A 62 -3.26 -10.81 -8.01
N GLY A 63 -3.17 -9.61 -7.44
CA GLY A 63 -4.28 -8.97 -6.73
C GLY A 63 -4.61 -9.59 -5.37
N VAL A 64 -3.78 -10.51 -4.86
CA VAL A 64 -3.98 -11.20 -3.57
C VAL A 64 -2.69 -11.26 -2.76
N MET A 65 -2.78 -11.45 -1.45
CA MET A 65 -1.63 -11.54 -0.55
C MET A 65 -1.88 -12.56 0.55
N PRO A 66 -0.96 -13.52 0.80
CA PRO A 66 -1.05 -14.39 1.97
C PRO A 66 -0.87 -13.58 3.26
N LEU A 67 -1.69 -13.87 4.25
CA LEU A 67 -1.66 -13.21 5.55
C LEU A 67 -2.09 -14.20 6.64
N ASP A 68 -1.20 -14.44 7.60
CA ASP A 68 -1.59 -15.00 8.89
C ASP A 68 -2.09 -13.84 9.75
N MET A 69 -3.40 -13.83 10.04
CA MET A 69 -4.04 -12.68 10.68
C MET A 69 -3.47 -12.45 12.09
N PRO A 70 -2.89 -11.26 12.37
CA PRO A 70 -2.36 -10.97 13.69
C PRO A 70 -3.47 -10.65 14.70
N GLU A 71 -3.15 -10.80 15.99
CA GLU A 71 -4.02 -10.32 17.07
C GLU A 71 -4.12 -8.78 17.06
N SER A 72 -5.23 -8.28 17.62
CA SER A 72 -5.50 -6.85 17.68
C SER A 72 -5.25 -6.27 19.06
N VAL A 73 -4.75 -5.04 19.11
CA VAL A 73 -4.61 -4.24 20.34
C VAL A 73 -5.50 -3.00 20.24
N LEU A 74 -6.36 -2.79 21.23
CA LEU A 74 -7.30 -1.68 21.26
C LEU A 74 -6.75 -0.50 22.07
N VAL A 75 -6.60 0.65 21.40
CA VAL A 75 -6.23 1.92 22.02
C VAL A 75 -7.44 2.86 22.02
N ARG A 76 -7.80 3.42 23.19
CA ARG A 76 -8.84 4.44 23.32
C ARG A 76 -8.30 5.66 24.05
N PHE A 77 -8.39 6.83 23.41
CA PHE A 77 -8.09 8.10 24.05
C PHE A 77 -9.25 8.53 24.97
N LYS A 78 -8.95 9.32 26.01
CA LYS A 78 -9.93 9.97 26.89
C LYS A 78 -9.97 11.46 26.60
#